data_AF-A0A2N6A455-F1
#
_entry.id   AF-A0A2N6A455-F1
#
_cell.length_a   1.000
_cell.length_b   1.000
_cell.length_c   1.000
_cell.angle_alpha   90.00
_cell.angle_beta   90.00
_cell.angle_gamma   90.00
#
_symmetry.space_group_name_H-M   'P 1'
#
loop_
_entity.id
_entity.type
_entity.pdbx_description
1 polymer ?
#
loop_
_entity_poly.entity_id
_entity_poly.type
_entity_poly.pdbx_seq_one_letter_code
_entity_poly.pdbx_strand_id
1 'polypeptide(L)'
;MFEHLGHIPETTQGKDMTQWKKYLSFLFVSVFVFIFISSIASGPETSASQLVAGDYINVEMVAISDTSDLVSQTPRASVFNFIVNSDTEGVYINNLKLHLDGVYEFSIFANLKLLYQGAQLGNISQVDDQGNVYFDLENAPLIKGQNIFNVVLSTDDEIKDGDILQFSVLSPNDISLSYKNHIFTPEGEFPINAGATSFSEKGLINAYNNFRAQRFLITEGVPNQIASFSLMNKKEMADIKSITVGYESKNDLSGKELVLLKDKNLISRAVVSDNKINFKIDSLLVLRTDKKLDLDLHSMGLPEGEYRFFLDQVEAIGHSSRQSTYLKESLKLANFDVVSEYPQFKVGDLDKNLTLGWNKIYEMEIKSIGTDQIDFNKITWALDLDKVELEDAEMVVDHKIYPVDLILNKDRVVAKFDWQKPLPVTKLGTKVALLVKVSSLEPNATILSYLINDEEPIENDDMTSNIIWSIGDDLYNSYLIPHLPLDPSVLGK
;
A
#
# COMPACT_ATOMS: atom_id res chain seq x y z
N MET A 1 -69.38 -9.92 -16.38
CA MET A 1 -68.71 -9.59 -17.65
C MET A 1 -67.24 -9.87 -17.39
N PHE A 2 -66.81 -11.03 -17.90
CA PHE A 2 -65.48 -11.61 -17.71
C PHE A 2 -64.46 -10.95 -18.63
N GLU A 3 -63.17 -11.28 -18.39
CA GLU A 3 -61.95 -10.97 -19.16
C GLU A 3 -61.24 -9.69 -18.66
N HIS A 4 -60.03 -9.69 -18.09
CA HIS A 4 -58.94 -10.65 -18.07
C HIS A 4 -58.19 -10.59 -16.71
N LEU A 5 -58.20 -11.68 -15.95
CA LEU A 5 -57.12 -11.98 -15.01
C LEU A 5 -56.33 -13.11 -15.66
N GLY A 6 -55.21 -12.75 -16.26
CA GLY A 6 -54.28 -13.72 -16.84
C GLY A 6 -53.70 -14.60 -15.75
N HIS A 7 -53.82 -15.90 -15.93
CA HIS A 7 -53.04 -16.92 -15.25
C HIS A 7 -51.54 -16.62 -15.44
N ILE A 8 -50.80 -16.44 -14.34
CA ILE A 8 -49.35 -16.64 -14.36
C ILE A 8 -49.12 -18.13 -14.11
N PRO A 9 -48.51 -18.86 -15.06
CA PRO A 9 -48.19 -20.26 -14.89
C PRO A 9 -46.98 -20.44 -13.97
N GLU A 10 -46.98 -21.58 -13.29
CA GLU A 10 -45.87 -22.15 -12.54
C GLU A 10 -44.54 -22.02 -13.31
N THR A 11 -43.59 -21.24 -12.78
CA THR A 11 -42.18 -21.38 -13.13
C THR A 11 -41.49 -22.20 -12.06
N THR A 12 -41.60 -23.52 -12.20
CA THR A 12 -40.50 -24.43 -11.86
C THR A 12 -39.31 -24.08 -12.76
N GLN A 13 -38.59 -23.01 -12.44
CA GLN A 13 -37.23 -22.84 -12.95
C GLN A 13 -36.32 -23.65 -12.03
N GLY A 14 -36.15 -24.93 -12.37
CA GLY A 14 -34.97 -25.67 -11.98
C GLY A 14 -33.76 -24.78 -12.28
N LYS A 15 -32.98 -24.48 -11.24
CA LYS A 15 -31.74 -23.72 -11.37
C LYS A 15 -30.89 -24.43 -12.41
N ASP A 16 -30.90 -23.85 -13.60
CA ASP A 16 -30.19 -24.34 -14.76
C ASP A 16 -28.70 -24.24 -14.41
N MET A 17 -28.11 -25.33 -13.89
CA MET A 17 -26.67 -25.47 -13.63
C MET A 17 -25.82 -25.20 -14.88
N THR A 18 -26.48 -25.08 -16.02
CA THR A 18 -25.94 -24.65 -17.30
C THR A 18 -25.51 -23.18 -17.30
N GLN A 19 -26.12 -22.29 -16.49
CA GLN A 19 -25.71 -20.89 -16.41
C GLN A 19 -24.45 -20.68 -15.57
N TRP A 20 -24.29 -21.36 -14.41
CA TRP A 20 -23.02 -21.31 -13.69
C TRP A 20 -21.90 -21.95 -14.52
N LYS A 21 -22.16 -23.05 -15.23
CA LYS A 21 -21.17 -23.57 -16.19
C LYS A 21 -20.82 -22.56 -17.29
N LYS A 22 -21.77 -21.74 -17.76
CA LYS A 22 -21.53 -20.65 -18.72
C LYS A 22 -20.77 -19.47 -18.10
N TYR A 23 -21.09 -19.03 -16.90
CA TYR A 23 -20.37 -17.96 -16.20
C TYR A 23 -18.99 -18.41 -15.74
N LEU A 24 -18.86 -19.66 -15.28
CA LEU A 24 -17.58 -20.27 -14.95
C LEU A 24 -16.78 -20.55 -16.22
N SER A 25 -17.40 -20.88 -17.36
CA SER A 25 -16.69 -20.97 -18.65
C SER A 25 -16.31 -19.60 -19.18
N PHE A 26 -17.12 -18.56 -18.99
CA PHE A 26 -16.74 -17.19 -19.33
C PHE A 26 -15.64 -16.70 -18.40
N LEU A 27 -15.67 -17.04 -17.11
CA LEU A 27 -14.59 -16.72 -16.19
C LEU A 27 -13.34 -17.55 -16.49
N PHE A 28 -13.47 -18.83 -16.87
CA PHE A 28 -12.36 -19.66 -17.29
C PHE A 28 -11.80 -19.21 -18.62
N VAL A 29 -12.61 -18.76 -19.57
CA VAL A 29 -12.15 -18.20 -20.85
C VAL A 29 -11.53 -16.83 -20.61
N SER A 30 -12.07 -16.00 -19.73
CA SER A 30 -11.46 -14.71 -19.36
C SER A 30 -10.18 -14.91 -18.57
N VAL A 31 -10.09 -15.89 -17.68
CA VAL A 31 -8.85 -16.28 -16.99
C VAL A 31 -7.92 -17.00 -17.94
N PHE A 32 -8.38 -17.78 -18.91
CA PHE A 32 -7.54 -18.37 -19.96
C PHE A 32 -7.05 -17.32 -20.95
N VAL A 33 -7.83 -16.27 -21.24
CA VAL A 33 -7.46 -15.13 -22.09
C VAL A 33 -6.60 -14.17 -21.31
N PHE A 34 -6.80 -14.00 -20.00
CA PHE A 34 -5.92 -13.20 -19.16
C PHE A 34 -4.62 -13.96 -18.92
N ILE A 35 -4.64 -15.27 -18.66
CA ILE A 35 -3.46 -16.13 -18.63
C ILE A 35 -2.85 -16.21 -20.02
N PHE A 36 -3.61 -16.31 -21.12
CA PHE A 36 -3.05 -16.25 -22.47
C PHE A 36 -2.47 -14.88 -22.76
N ILE A 37 -3.05 -13.76 -22.36
CA ILE A 37 -2.47 -12.42 -22.60
C ILE A 37 -1.26 -12.21 -21.67
N SER A 38 -1.29 -12.74 -20.45
CA SER A 38 -0.15 -12.77 -19.51
C SER A 38 0.94 -13.75 -19.94
N SER A 39 0.59 -14.81 -20.65
CA SER A 39 1.49 -15.83 -21.21
C SER A 39 1.72 -15.63 -22.71
N ILE A 40 1.18 -14.58 -23.32
CA ILE A 40 1.56 -14.04 -24.63
C ILE A 40 2.66 -13.00 -24.41
N ALA A 41 2.83 -12.48 -23.18
CA ALA A 41 4.08 -11.86 -22.74
C ALA A 41 5.20 -12.90 -22.46
N SER A 42 4.92 -14.20 -22.59
CA SER A 42 5.88 -15.30 -22.48
C SER A 42 5.35 -16.52 -23.22
N GLY A 43 5.06 -16.38 -24.52
CA GLY A 43 4.74 -17.54 -25.34
C GLY A 43 5.92 -18.52 -25.33
N PRO A 44 5.75 -19.80 -25.74
CA PRO A 44 6.93 -20.52 -26.19
C PRO A 44 7.51 -19.65 -27.30
N GLU A 45 8.69 -19.07 -27.06
CA GLU A 45 9.56 -18.64 -28.14
C GLU A 45 9.65 -19.86 -29.05
N THR A 46 8.88 -19.88 -30.14
CA THR A 46 9.32 -20.59 -31.31
C THR A 46 10.48 -19.77 -31.83
N SER A 47 11.61 -19.87 -31.13
CA SER A 47 12.88 -19.39 -31.58
C SER A 47 13.16 -20.18 -32.85
N ALA A 48 13.10 -19.48 -33.98
CA ALA A 48 13.15 -20.11 -35.28
C ALA A 48 14.62 -20.40 -35.60
N SER A 49 15.25 -21.31 -34.85
CA SER A 49 16.68 -21.59 -34.92
C SER A 49 17.26 -21.42 -36.33
N GLN A 50 18.20 -20.50 -36.49
CA GLN A 50 18.78 -20.18 -37.78
C GLN A 50 19.82 -21.24 -38.14
N LEU A 51 19.82 -21.71 -39.39
CA LEU A 51 20.86 -22.61 -39.88
C LEU A 51 22.14 -21.80 -40.18
N VAL A 52 23.15 -21.91 -39.31
CA VAL A 52 24.44 -21.22 -39.41
C VAL A 52 25.56 -22.25 -39.38
N ALA A 53 26.43 -22.23 -40.39
CA ALA A 53 27.53 -23.21 -40.55
C ALA A 53 27.07 -24.69 -40.47
N GLY A 54 25.81 -24.98 -40.82
CA GLY A 54 25.22 -26.32 -40.78
C GLY A 54 24.59 -26.73 -39.44
N ASP A 55 24.65 -25.88 -38.41
CA ASP A 55 24.01 -26.09 -37.12
C ASP A 55 22.80 -25.15 -36.96
N TYR A 56 21.80 -25.60 -36.20
CA TYR A 56 20.69 -24.75 -35.78
C TYR A 56 21.11 -23.98 -34.54
N ILE A 57 21.19 -22.64 -34.66
CA ILE A 57 21.61 -21.75 -33.58
C ILE A 57 20.47 -20.80 -33.29
N ASN A 58 20.15 -20.62 -32.02
CA ASN A 58 19.26 -19.57 -31.57
C ASN A 58 20.03 -18.55 -30.71
N VAL A 59 19.97 -17.29 -31.15
CA VAL A 59 20.44 -16.17 -30.35
C VAL A 59 19.36 -15.10 -30.37
N GLU A 60 18.84 -14.76 -29.20
CA GLU A 60 17.84 -13.72 -29.04
C GLU A 60 18.41 -12.54 -28.25
N MET A 61 17.95 -11.32 -28.56
CA MET A 61 18.28 -10.13 -27.79
C MET A 61 17.03 -9.48 -27.20
N VAL A 62 17.10 -9.09 -25.93
CA VAL A 62 16.04 -8.36 -25.22
C VAL A 62 16.64 -7.23 -24.39
N ALA A 63 16.02 -6.04 -24.40
CA ALA A 63 16.39 -4.94 -23.51
C ALA A 63 15.59 -4.97 -22.20
N ILE A 64 16.19 -4.44 -21.14
CA ILE A 64 15.47 -4.12 -19.91
C ILE A 64 14.87 -2.72 -20.09
N SER A 65 13.54 -2.65 -20.10
CA SER A 65 12.78 -1.45 -20.48
C SER A 65 12.49 -0.48 -19.32
N ASP A 66 13.20 -0.59 -18.20
CA ASP A 66 12.95 0.23 -17.02
C ASP A 66 13.40 1.67 -17.26
N THR A 67 12.48 2.63 -17.05
CA THR A 67 12.84 4.04 -17.04
C THR A 67 13.59 4.38 -15.76
N SER A 68 14.60 5.23 -15.85
CA SER A 68 15.37 5.66 -14.70
C SER A 68 15.44 7.18 -14.60
N ASP A 69 15.51 7.69 -13.39
CA ASP A 69 15.58 9.12 -13.10
C ASP A 69 16.70 9.30 -12.07
N LEU A 70 17.73 10.05 -12.43
CA LEU A 70 18.99 10.18 -11.70
C LEU A 70 19.34 11.65 -11.50
N VAL A 71 20.30 11.92 -10.63
CA VAL A 71 20.93 13.25 -10.57
C VAL A 71 22.08 13.34 -11.56
N SER A 72 22.30 14.49 -12.17
CA SER A 72 23.34 14.70 -13.21
C SER A 72 24.75 14.43 -12.69
N GLN A 73 25.01 14.62 -11.39
CA GLN A 73 26.30 14.32 -10.75
C GLN A 73 26.46 12.84 -10.32
N THR A 74 25.57 11.93 -10.76
CA THR A 74 25.66 10.50 -10.41
C THR A 74 26.91 9.88 -11.04
N PRO A 75 27.98 9.52 -10.29
CA PRO A 75 29.30 9.25 -10.88
C PRO A 75 29.33 8.19 -12.00
N ARG A 76 28.38 7.26 -11.95
CA ARG A 76 28.18 6.23 -12.96
C ARG A 76 26.70 5.94 -13.11
N ALA A 77 26.15 6.23 -14.28
CA ALA A 77 24.77 5.93 -14.62
C ALA A 77 24.72 4.71 -15.55
N SER A 78 23.87 3.73 -15.22
CA SER A 78 23.53 2.65 -16.14
C SER A 78 22.40 3.14 -17.05
N VAL A 79 22.70 3.43 -18.30
CA VAL A 79 21.80 4.11 -19.24
C VAL A 79 21.14 3.17 -20.26
N PHE A 80 21.67 1.95 -20.41
CA PHE A 80 21.04 0.89 -21.22
C PHE A 80 21.45 -0.49 -20.72
N ASN A 81 20.50 -1.41 -20.60
CA ASN A 81 20.74 -2.80 -20.25
C ASN A 81 20.09 -3.71 -21.28
N PHE A 82 20.82 -4.71 -21.74
CA PHE A 82 20.28 -5.73 -22.63
C PHE A 82 20.92 -7.09 -22.38
N ILE A 83 20.19 -8.13 -22.77
CA ILE A 83 20.59 -9.52 -22.63
C ILE A 83 20.64 -10.12 -24.03
N VAL A 84 21.73 -10.84 -24.32
CA VAL A 84 21.84 -11.72 -25.49
C VAL A 84 21.77 -13.16 -24.99
N ASN A 85 20.69 -13.87 -25.27
CA ASN A 85 20.52 -15.26 -24.88
C ASN A 85 21.03 -16.15 -26.02
N SER A 86 21.98 -17.05 -25.73
CA SER A 86 22.51 -17.98 -26.72
C SER A 86 22.32 -19.43 -26.28
N ASP A 87 21.75 -20.27 -27.15
CA ASP A 87 21.54 -21.70 -26.84
C ASP A 87 22.79 -22.58 -27.04
N THR A 88 23.83 -22.01 -27.64
CA THR A 88 24.99 -22.71 -28.20
C THR A 88 26.29 -22.06 -27.74
N GLU A 89 27.29 -22.87 -27.37
CA GLU A 89 28.63 -22.38 -27.04
C GLU A 89 29.44 -22.02 -28.30
N GLY A 90 30.42 -21.13 -28.15
CA GLY A 90 31.29 -20.75 -29.27
C GLY A 90 30.66 -19.77 -30.26
N VAL A 91 29.57 -19.12 -29.85
CA VAL A 91 29.07 -17.89 -30.49
C VAL A 91 29.89 -16.71 -29.96
N TYR A 92 30.24 -15.79 -30.85
CA TYR A 92 30.96 -14.56 -30.53
C TYR A 92 30.15 -13.35 -30.98
N ILE A 93 30.24 -12.24 -30.24
CA ILE A 93 29.70 -10.94 -30.67
C ILE A 93 30.85 -10.09 -31.20
N ASN A 94 30.70 -9.60 -32.43
CA ASN A 94 31.77 -8.91 -33.14
C ASN A 94 31.58 -7.40 -33.05
N ASN A 95 30.38 -6.93 -33.40
CA ASN A 95 30.04 -5.50 -33.47
C ASN A 95 28.66 -5.25 -32.85
N LEU A 96 28.50 -4.07 -32.26
CA LEU A 96 27.24 -3.56 -31.75
C LEU A 96 27.10 -2.09 -32.14
N LYS A 97 25.98 -1.75 -32.77
CA LYS A 97 25.58 -0.37 -33.03
C LYS A 97 24.36 -0.05 -32.18
N LEU A 98 24.46 1.02 -31.41
CA LEU A 98 23.38 1.58 -30.61
C LEU A 98 22.94 2.91 -31.19
N HIS A 99 21.64 3.18 -31.18
CA HIS A 99 21.09 4.49 -31.51
C HIS A 99 20.67 5.20 -30.22
N LEU A 100 21.13 6.43 -30.04
CA LEU A 100 20.78 7.28 -28.91
C LEU A 100 19.82 8.40 -29.34
N ASP A 101 18.60 8.37 -28.80
CA ASP A 101 17.60 9.42 -28.93
C ASP A 101 17.44 10.22 -27.63
N GLY A 102 16.85 11.42 -27.71
CA GLY A 102 16.50 12.26 -26.57
C GLY A 102 17.06 13.69 -26.62
N VAL A 103 17.37 14.25 -25.45
CA VAL A 103 17.89 15.62 -25.29
C VAL A 103 19.22 15.52 -24.58
N TYR A 104 20.32 15.81 -25.30
CA TYR A 104 21.67 15.67 -24.76
C TYR A 104 22.69 16.45 -25.60
N GLU A 105 23.90 16.62 -25.05
CA GLU A 105 25.05 17.14 -25.79
C GLU A 105 25.94 16.00 -26.31
N PHE A 106 26.52 16.17 -27.50
CA PHE A 106 27.35 15.14 -28.14
C PHE A 106 28.59 14.75 -27.31
N SER A 107 29.02 15.57 -26.34
CA SER A 107 30.15 15.25 -25.47
C SER A 107 29.94 13.96 -24.67
N ILE A 108 28.70 13.60 -24.31
CA ILE A 108 28.41 12.43 -23.46
C ILE A 108 28.99 11.11 -23.99
N PHE A 109 29.22 11.01 -25.31
CA PHE A 109 29.74 9.80 -25.94
C PHE A 109 31.20 9.53 -25.55
N ALA A 110 31.97 10.55 -25.14
CA ALA A 110 33.36 10.40 -24.72
C ALA A 110 33.52 9.50 -23.49
N ASN A 111 32.48 9.44 -22.65
CA ASN A 111 32.50 8.73 -21.38
C ASN A 111 31.58 7.48 -21.33
N LEU A 112 31.00 7.10 -22.48
CA LEU A 112 30.23 5.87 -22.59
C LEU A 112 31.14 4.65 -22.62
N LYS A 113 30.77 3.62 -21.85
CA LYS A 113 31.44 2.33 -21.83
C LYS A 113 30.40 1.23 -21.92
N LEU A 114 30.70 0.21 -22.73
CA LEU A 114 29.95 -1.04 -22.71
C LEU A 114 30.60 -2.00 -21.71
N LEU A 115 29.77 -2.62 -20.88
CA LEU A 115 30.18 -3.70 -19.99
C LEU A 115 29.56 -5.01 -20.46
N TYR A 116 30.30 -6.10 -20.33
CA TYR A 116 29.84 -7.47 -20.47
C TYR A 116 30.14 -8.23 -19.18
N GLN A 117 29.11 -8.80 -18.54
CA GLN A 117 29.22 -9.50 -17.25
C GLN A 117 29.98 -8.68 -16.18
N GLY A 118 29.79 -7.36 -16.19
CA GLY A 118 30.41 -6.43 -15.23
C GLY A 118 31.84 -5.97 -15.57
N ALA A 119 32.49 -6.55 -16.59
CA ALA A 119 33.78 -6.09 -17.09
C ALA A 119 33.62 -5.16 -18.29
N GLN A 120 34.48 -4.16 -18.45
CA GLN A 120 34.46 -3.31 -19.64
C GLN A 120 34.79 -4.14 -20.89
N LEU A 121 33.98 -3.97 -21.93
CA LEU A 121 34.14 -4.67 -23.20
C LEU A 121 34.19 -3.68 -24.37
N GLY A 122 35.23 -3.82 -25.19
CA GLY A 122 35.40 -3.04 -26.40
C GLY A 122 35.64 -1.55 -26.17
N ASN A 123 35.72 -0.82 -27.28
CA ASN A 123 35.78 0.63 -27.32
C ASN A 123 34.79 1.15 -28.38
N ILE A 124 34.41 2.43 -28.25
CA ILE A 124 33.65 3.11 -29.29
C ILE A 124 34.60 3.31 -30.48
N SER A 125 34.26 2.71 -31.62
CA SER A 125 35.02 2.84 -32.86
C SER A 125 34.59 4.08 -33.66
N GLN A 126 33.32 4.46 -33.58
CA GLN A 126 32.75 5.61 -34.27
C GLN A 126 31.49 6.11 -33.55
N VAL A 127 31.22 7.41 -33.67
CA VAL A 127 29.91 8.01 -33.43
C VAL A 127 29.56 8.85 -34.65
N ASP A 128 28.33 8.74 -35.16
CA ASP A 128 27.87 9.55 -36.29
C ASP A 128 26.95 10.71 -35.87
N ASP A 129 26.72 11.64 -36.80
CA ASP A 129 25.91 12.84 -36.59
C ASP A 129 24.41 12.53 -36.35
N GLN A 130 23.99 11.27 -36.50
CA GLN A 130 22.63 10.80 -36.23
C GLN A 130 22.49 10.17 -34.84
N GLY A 131 23.53 10.24 -34.00
CA GLY A 131 23.50 9.68 -32.65
C GLY A 131 23.69 8.16 -32.62
N ASN A 132 24.22 7.54 -33.69
CA ASN A 132 24.59 6.14 -33.63
C ASN A 132 26.00 5.97 -33.06
N VAL A 133 26.15 5.05 -32.12
CA VAL A 133 27.39 4.68 -31.44
C VAL A 133 27.77 3.28 -31.87
N TYR A 134 28.97 3.13 -32.43
CA TYR A 134 29.49 1.85 -32.92
C TYR A 134 30.54 1.33 -31.95
N PHE A 135 30.33 0.12 -31.43
CA PHE A 135 31.26 -0.60 -30.58
C PHE A 135 31.92 -1.72 -31.38
N ASP A 136 33.26 -1.75 -31.38
CA ASP A 136 34.03 -2.91 -31.80
C ASP A 136 34.30 -3.78 -30.57
N LEU A 137 33.84 -5.04 -30.62
CA LEU A 137 33.86 -5.97 -29.49
C LEU A 137 34.93 -7.06 -29.65
N GLU A 138 35.80 -6.96 -30.67
CA GLU A 138 36.95 -7.84 -30.87
C GLU A 138 36.64 -9.35 -30.87
N ASN A 139 35.43 -9.74 -31.34
CA ASN A 139 34.89 -11.10 -31.26
C ASN A 139 34.85 -11.63 -29.81
N ALA A 140 34.10 -10.95 -28.95
CA ALA A 140 33.93 -11.37 -27.56
C ALA A 140 33.12 -12.68 -27.48
N PRO A 141 33.61 -13.72 -26.77
CA PRO A 141 32.89 -14.98 -26.65
C PRO A 141 31.63 -14.81 -25.79
N LEU A 142 30.52 -15.38 -26.26
CA LEU A 142 29.29 -15.52 -25.50
C LEU A 142 29.25 -16.88 -24.81
N ILE A 143 28.75 -16.90 -23.57
CA ILE A 143 28.44 -18.14 -22.87
C ILE A 143 27.08 -18.66 -23.34
N LYS A 144 26.88 -19.98 -23.23
CA LYS A 144 25.55 -20.57 -23.34
C LYS A 144 24.66 -20.06 -22.20
N GLY A 145 23.48 -19.56 -22.55
CA GLY A 145 22.53 -18.90 -21.66
C GLY A 145 22.58 -17.38 -21.78
N GLN A 146 22.34 -16.68 -20.66
CA GLN A 146 22.20 -15.23 -20.64
C GLN A 146 23.54 -14.50 -20.62
N ASN A 147 23.74 -13.62 -21.61
CA ASN A 147 24.88 -12.72 -21.72
C ASN A 147 24.42 -11.30 -21.40
N ILE A 148 24.79 -10.78 -20.23
CA ILE A 148 24.30 -9.49 -19.74
C ILE A 148 25.25 -8.37 -20.17
N PHE A 149 24.71 -7.39 -20.86
CA PHE A 149 25.40 -6.19 -21.28
C PHE A 149 24.80 -4.94 -20.64
N ASN A 150 25.66 -4.00 -20.30
CA ASN A 150 25.27 -2.75 -19.68
C ASN A 150 26.08 -1.59 -20.28
N VAL A 151 25.39 -0.59 -20.83
CA VAL A 151 26.01 0.68 -21.19
C VAL A 151 26.00 1.57 -19.96
N VAL A 152 27.18 2.00 -19.57
CA VAL A 152 27.37 2.96 -18.49
C VAL A 152 27.91 4.26 -19.02
N LEU A 153 27.44 5.34 -18.41
CA LEU A 153 27.94 6.69 -18.62
C LEU A 153 28.64 7.14 -17.33
N SER A 154 29.90 7.53 -17.45
CA SER A 154 30.61 8.28 -16.41
C SER A 154 30.24 9.76 -16.54
N THR A 155 29.84 10.39 -15.44
CA THR A 155 29.19 11.72 -15.48
C THR A 155 30.14 12.85 -15.13
N ASP A 156 31.43 12.70 -15.42
CA ASP A 156 32.43 13.74 -15.15
C ASP A 156 32.12 14.95 -16.06
N ASP A 157 31.37 15.91 -15.53
CA ASP A 157 30.94 17.23 -16.07
C ASP A 157 30.12 17.27 -17.38
N GLU A 158 29.83 16.14 -18.03
CA GLU A 158 29.19 16.13 -19.36
C GLU A 158 27.66 16.04 -19.38
N ILE A 159 27.02 15.65 -18.27
CA ILE A 159 25.55 15.55 -18.20
C ILE A 159 24.96 16.82 -17.63
N LYS A 160 23.96 17.37 -18.30
CA LYS A 160 23.21 18.54 -17.85
C LYS A 160 21.87 18.17 -17.23
N ASP A 161 21.37 19.06 -16.39
CA ASP A 161 20.05 18.92 -15.81
C ASP A 161 18.99 19.04 -16.91
N GLY A 162 18.07 18.08 -16.97
CA GLY A 162 17.07 17.98 -18.03
C GLY A 162 17.50 17.12 -19.22
N ASP A 163 18.73 16.59 -19.23
CA ASP A 163 19.13 15.60 -20.24
C ASP A 163 18.26 14.34 -20.13
N ILE A 164 17.90 13.79 -21.29
CA ILE A 164 17.12 12.56 -21.43
C ILE A 164 17.82 11.68 -22.46
N LEU A 165 18.19 10.48 -22.05
CA LEU A 165 18.89 9.49 -22.87
C LEU A 165 17.99 8.28 -23.10
N GLN A 166 17.78 7.90 -24.36
CA GLN A 166 17.09 6.66 -24.71
C GLN A 166 17.89 5.89 -25.76
N PHE A 167 18.50 4.78 -25.33
CA PHE A 167 19.24 3.90 -26.23
C PHE A 167 18.33 2.86 -26.87
N SER A 168 18.66 2.46 -28.10
CA SER A 168 17.97 1.41 -28.82
C SER A 168 18.91 0.65 -29.75
N VAL A 169 18.52 -0.55 -30.13
CA VAL A 169 19.05 -1.27 -31.29
C VAL A 169 17.94 -1.29 -32.34
N LEU A 170 18.14 -0.57 -33.45
CA LEU A 170 17.06 -0.30 -34.40
C LEU A 170 16.75 -1.49 -35.31
N SER A 171 17.78 -2.27 -35.65
CA SER A 171 17.70 -3.36 -36.62
C SER A 171 18.56 -4.55 -36.20
N PRO A 172 18.21 -5.80 -36.57
CA PRO A 172 19.06 -6.96 -36.33
C PRO A 172 20.46 -6.83 -36.96
N ASN A 173 20.60 -6.04 -38.04
CA ASN A 173 21.89 -5.78 -38.68
C ASN A 173 22.81 -4.87 -37.85
N ASP A 174 22.28 -4.21 -36.82
CA ASP A 174 23.07 -3.38 -35.91
C ASP A 174 23.88 -4.25 -34.92
N ILE A 175 23.72 -5.58 -34.97
CA ILE A 175 24.51 -6.55 -34.20
C ILE A 175 25.06 -7.62 -35.13
N SER A 176 26.36 -7.88 -35.01
CA SER A 176 27.02 -8.93 -35.75
C SER A 176 27.50 -10.02 -34.80
N LEU A 177 27.01 -11.24 -35.00
CA LEU A 177 27.44 -12.44 -34.31
C LEU A 177 28.26 -13.32 -35.25
N SER A 178 29.15 -14.14 -34.69
CA SER A 178 29.85 -15.17 -35.46
C SER A 178 29.82 -16.53 -34.78
N TYR A 179 29.71 -17.58 -35.59
CA TYR A 179 29.85 -18.97 -35.17
C TYR A 179 30.55 -19.76 -36.27
N LYS A 180 31.61 -20.50 -35.93
CA LYS A 180 32.44 -21.23 -36.91
C LYS A 180 32.78 -20.38 -38.15
N ASN A 181 33.21 -19.13 -37.94
CA ASN A 181 33.54 -18.14 -38.97
C ASN A 181 32.39 -17.71 -39.91
N HIS A 182 31.14 -18.06 -39.59
CA HIS A 182 29.95 -17.57 -40.30
C HIS A 182 29.33 -16.42 -39.51
N ILE A 183 29.09 -15.30 -40.18
CA ILE A 183 28.45 -14.12 -39.59
C ILE A 183 26.93 -14.26 -39.71
N PHE A 184 26.22 -13.94 -38.64
CA PHE A 184 24.76 -13.93 -38.59
C PHE A 184 24.27 -12.82 -37.64
N THR A 185 22.96 -12.62 -37.59
CA THR A 185 22.30 -11.61 -36.75
C THR A 185 21.39 -12.31 -35.74
N PRO A 186 21.19 -11.75 -34.53
CA PRO A 186 20.24 -12.31 -33.57
C PRO A 186 18.79 -12.25 -34.08
N GLU A 187 17.96 -13.14 -33.57
CA GLU A 187 16.50 -13.10 -33.71
C GLU A 187 15.89 -12.19 -32.62
N GLY A 188 14.66 -11.73 -32.84
CA GLY A 188 13.92 -10.92 -31.86
C GLY A 188 13.03 -9.85 -32.50
N GLU A 189 12.26 -9.17 -31.66
CA GLU A 189 11.46 -8.01 -32.06
C GLU A 189 12.32 -6.73 -32.03
N PHE A 190 12.60 -6.17 -33.20
CA PHE A 190 13.30 -4.88 -33.35
C PHE A 190 12.31 -3.76 -33.72
N PRO A 191 12.50 -2.52 -33.24
CA PRO A 191 13.65 -2.05 -32.44
C PRO A 191 13.59 -2.50 -30.98
N ILE A 192 14.77 -2.82 -30.43
CA ILE A 192 14.94 -3.14 -29.02
C ILE A 192 15.22 -1.85 -28.28
N ASN A 193 14.26 -1.37 -27.49
CA ASN A 193 14.32 -0.06 -26.84
C ASN A 193 14.59 -0.19 -25.34
N ALA A 194 15.46 0.68 -24.83
CA ALA A 194 15.58 0.95 -23.40
C ALA A 194 14.40 1.76 -22.88
N GLY A 195 14.18 1.72 -21.57
CA GLY A 195 13.52 2.81 -20.87
C GLY A 195 14.40 4.07 -20.93
N ALA A 196 13.78 5.25 -21.01
CA ALA A 196 14.50 6.51 -20.97
C ALA A 196 15.16 6.74 -19.60
N THR A 197 16.36 7.30 -19.62
CA THR A 197 17.08 7.77 -18.44
C THR A 197 17.06 9.31 -18.41
N SER A 198 16.45 9.90 -17.39
CA SER A 198 16.41 11.35 -17.20
C SER A 198 17.37 11.82 -16.09
N PHE A 199 17.97 12.99 -16.29
CA PHE A 199 18.87 13.60 -15.32
C PHE A 199 18.29 14.90 -14.76
N SER A 200 18.58 15.16 -13.48
CA SER A 200 18.10 16.35 -12.79
C SER A 200 19.13 16.87 -11.79
N GLU A 201 18.93 18.11 -11.37
CA GLU A 201 19.88 18.81 -10.50
C GLU A 201 20.03 18.15 -9.11
N LYS A 202 18.92 17.62 -8.57
CA LYS A 202 18.84 17.10 -7.21
C LYS A 202 17.80 16.00 -7.04
N GLY A 203 17.90 15.29 -5.93
CA GLY A 203 16.91 14.31 -5.51
C GLY A 203 15.49 14.87 -5.35
N LEU A 204 14.55 13.96 -5.08
CA LEU A 204 13.17 14.30 -4.80
C LEU A 204 12.63 13.46 -3.64
N ILE A 205 12.36 14.11 -2.51
CA ILE A 205 11.81 13.44 -1.34
C ILE A 205 10.28 13.42 -1.43
N ASN A 206 9.73 12.21 -1.43
CA ASN A 206 8.30 11.96 -1.27
C ASN A 206 8.03 11.42 0.13
N ALA A 207 6.86 11.74 0.66
CA ALA A 207 6.38 11.21 1.93
C ALA A 207 5.09 10.43 1.74
N TYR A 208 4.88 9.43 2.58
CA TYR A 208 3.68 8.60 2.60
C TYR A 208 3.18 8.47 4.04
N ASN A 209 1.87 8.57 4.24
CA ASN A 209 1.27 8.42 5.55
C ASN A 209 1.05 6.92 5.83
N ASN A 210 1.53 6.44 6.98
CA ASN A 210 1.43 5.03 7.37
C ASN A 210 0.27 4.76 8.34
N PHE A 211 -0.41 5.79 8.83
CA PHE A 211 -1.54 5.64 9.74
C PHE A 211 -2.79 5.19 8.98
N ARG A 212 -3.41 4.07 9.42
CA ARG A 212 -4.67 3.57 8.81
C ARG A 212 -5.90 4.39 9.21
N ALA A 213 -5.94 4.88 10.45
CA ALA A 213 -7.05 5.67 10.97
C ALA A 213 -6.64 7.15 11.08
N GLN A 214 -7.20 8.01 10.24
CA GLN A 214 -6.83 9.44 10.24
C GLN A 214 -7.55 10.26 11.31
N ARG A 215 -8.50 9.66 12.04
CA ARG A 215 -9.23 10.26 13.16
C ARG A 215 -9.41 9.25 14.30
N PHE A 216 -8.96 9.59 15.51
CA PHE A 216 -9.04 8.73 16.70
C PHE A 216 -8.97 9.56 17.99
N LEU A 217 -9.24 8.96 19.15
CA LEU A 217 -8.96 9.57 20.47
C LEU A 217 -7.63 9.04 21.03
N ILE A 218 -6.95 9.89 21.81
CA ILE A 218 -5.85 9.45 22.67
C ILE A 218 -6.04 9.96 24.10
N THR A 219 -5.52 9.21 25.08
CA THR A 219 -5.56 9.64 26.48
C THR A 219 -4.63 10.83 26.72
N GLU A 220 -5.11 11.80 27.50
CA GLU A 220 -4.30 12.90 28.00
C GLU A 220 -3.09 12.40 28.81
N GLY A 221 -1.95 13.09 28.66
CA GLY A 221 -0.83 12.94 29.59
C GLY A 221 -0.08 11.60 29.55
N VAL A 222 -0.44 10.69 28.65
CA VAL A 222 0.28 9.41 28.46
C VAL A 222 1.09 9.38 27.16
N PRO A 223 2.18 8.60 27.12
CA PRO A 223 2.95 8.42 25.89
C PRO A 223 2.11 7.77 24.79
N ASN A 224 2.02 8.44 23.63
CA ASN A 224 1.26 7.97 22.48
C ASN A 224 2.03 8.21 21.18
N GLN A 225 1.84 7.30 20.23
CA GLN A 225 2.22 7.55 18.85
C GLN A 225 1.17 8.46 18.21
N ILE A 226 1.61 9.63 17.74
CA ILE A 226 0.71 10.67 17.22
C ILE A 226 0.82 10.84 15.70
N ALA A 227 1.87 10.30 15.07
CA ALA A 227 1.95 10.15 13.62
C ALA A 227 2.91 9.02 13.21
N SER A 228 2.73 8.50 11.98
CA SER A 228 3.64 7.56 11.32
C SER A 228 3.73 7.88 9.84
N PHE A 229 4.93 7.96 9.30
CA PHE A 229 5.14 8.26 7.89
C PHE A 229 6.40 7.59 7.33
N SER A 230 6.38 7.31 6.04
CA SER A 230 7.55 6.87 5.29
C SER A 230 8.11 8.01 4.45
N LEU A 231 9.43 8.10 4.37
CA LEU A 231 10.14 8.96 3.44
C LEU A 231 10.82 8.11 2.36
N MET A 232 10.81 8.60 1.12
CA MET A 232 11.53 7.98 0.01
C MET A 232 12.17 9.07 -0.83
N ASN A 233 13.49 8.99 -1.00
CA ASN A 233 14.17 9.85 -1.96
C ASN A 233 14.24 9.12 -3.30
N LYS A 234 13.82 9.78 -4.37
CA LYS A 234 14.09 9.31 -5.73
C LYS A 234 15.41 9.91 -6.21
N LYS A 235 16.01 9.30 -7.23
CA LYS A 235 17.15 9.78 -8.01
C LYS A 235 18.54 9.69 -7.38
N GLU A 236 18.67 9.89 -6.08
CA GLU A 236 19.93 9.68 -5.36
C GLU A 236 19.71 9.26 -3.91
N MET A 237 20.76 8.76 -3.24
CA MET A 237 20.73 8.65 -1.79
C MET A 237 20.86 10.05 -1.17
N ALA A 238 20.20 10.29 -0.04
CA ALA A 238 20.31 11.57 0.67
C ALA A 238 20.38 11.36 2.19
N ASP A 239 21.15 12.19 2.88
CA ASP A 239 21.27 12.19 4.35
C ASP A 239 20.37 13.26 4.96
N ILE A 240 19.38 12.84 5.76
CA ILE A 240 18.40 13.75 6.36
C ILE A 240 19.08 14.62 7.42
N LYS A 241 18.82 15.92 7.38
CA LYS A 241 19.32 16.93 8.33
C LYS A 241 18.24 17.47 9.24
N SER A 242 17.05 17.67 8.72
CA SER A 242 15.93 18.16 9.53
C SER A 242 14.60 17.61 9.05
N ILE A 243 13.68 17.47 9.99
CA ILE A 243 12.27 17.15 9.75
C ILE A 243 11.44 18.13 10.56
N THR A 244 10.47 18.77 9.90
CA THR A 244 9.56 19.71 10.52
C THR A 244 8.13 19.22 10.35
N VAL A 245 7.46 19.01 11.49
CA VAL A 245 6.04 18.66 11.54
C VAL A 245 5.27 19.89 12.00
N GLY A 246 4.36 20.38 11.16
CA GLY A 246 3.42 21.42 11.57
C GLY A 246 2.25 20.81 12.34
N TYR A 247 1.67 21.59 13.26
CA TYR A 247 0.45 21.20 13.94
C TYR A 247 -0.56 22.34 14.03
N GLU A 248 -1.84 22.00 14.07
CA GLU A 248 -2.95 22.92 14.37
C GLU A 248 -3.59 22.46 15.67
N SER A 249 -3.61 23.32 16.68
CA SER A 249 -4.34 23.13 17.93
C SER A 249 -4.56 24.48 18.61
N LYS A 250 -5.53 24.54 19.54
CA LYS A 250 -5.65 25.67 20.48
C LYS A 250 -4.55 25.63 21.55
N ASN A 251 -3.95 24.47 21.78
CA ASN A 251 -2.91 24.27 22.77
C ASN A 251 -1.53 24.58 22.21
N ASP A 252 -0.72 25.26 23.02
CA ASP A 252 0.71 25.41 22.76
C ASP A 252 1.46 24.13 23.18
N LEU A 253 2.24 23.57 22.26
CA LEU A 253 3.08 22.39 22.52
C LEU A 253 4.49 22.77 22.96
N SER A 254 4.78 24.06 23.16
CA SER A 254 6.05 24.53 23.71
C SER A 254 6.34 23.87 25.07
N GLY A 255 7.52 23.27 25.19
CA GLY A 255 7.95 22.53 26.39
C GLY A 255 7.41 21.10 26.52
N LYS A 256 6.60 20.61 25.58
CA LYS A 256 6.19 19.20 25.54
C LYS A 256 7.31 18.33 24.97
N GLU A 257 7.49 17.14 25.54
CA GLU A 257 8.48 16.17 25.05
C GLU A 257 7.89 15.38 23.87
N LEU A 258 8.42 15.68 22.68
CA LEU A 258 8.08 15.03 21.43
C LEU A 258 9.34 14.39 20.85
N VAL A 259 9.23 13.16 20.37
CA VAL A 259 10.36 12.36 19.90
C VAL A 259 10.08 11.72 18.55
N LEU A 260 11.10 11.66 17.72
CA LEU A 260 11.08 10.96 16.43
C LEU A 260 11.84 9.65 16.58
N LEU A 261 11.19 8.54 16.22
CA LEU A 261 11.72 7.19 16.32
C LEU A 261 11.86 6.54 14.94
N LYS A 262 12.84 5.64 14.83
CA LYS A 262 13.00 4.69 13.72
C LYS A 262 13.20 3.31 14.31
N ASP A 263 12.37 2.35 13.91
CA ASP A 263 12.44 0.97 14.44
C ASP A 263 12.44 0.96 15.99
N LYS A 264 11.63 1.83 16.61
CA LYS A 264 11.55 2.09 18.06
C LYS A 264 12.81 2.70 18.71
N ASN A 265 13.85 3.00 17.94
CA ASN A 265 15.04 3.69 18.43
C ASN A 265 14.90 5.20 18.27
N LEU A 266 15.34 5.95 19.28
CA LEU A 266 15.33 7.41 19.25
C LEU A 266 16.28 7.95 18.17
N ILE A 267 15.73 8.79 17.30
CA ILE A 267 16.50 9.53 16.30
C ILE A 267 16.75 10.96 16.77
N SER A 268 15.69 11.66 17.20
CA SER A 268 15.77 13.06 17.62
C SER A 268 14.69 13.40 18.63
N ARG A 269 14.99 14.37 19.50
CA ARG A 269 13.98 15.09 20.30
C ARG A 269 13.59 16.37 19.57
N ALA A 270 12.36 16.81 19.76
CA ALA A 270 11.85 18.00 19.11
C ALA A 270 12.26 19.29 19.83
N VAL A 271 12.28 20.38 19.07
CA VAL A 271 12.13 21.75 19.57
C VAL A 271 10.86 22.33 18.95
N VAL A 272 9.93 22.79 19.80
CA VAL A 272 8.66 23.37 19.37
C VAL A 272 8.74 24.89 19.33
N SER A 273 8.31 25.48 18.23
CA SER A 273 8.19 26.93 18.05
C SER A 273 7.19 27.23 16.94
N ASP A 274 6.35 28.26 17.10
CA ASP A 274 5.46 28.78 16.04
C ASP A 274 4.58 27.70 15.36
N ASN A 275 3.93 26.84 16.15
CA ASN A 275 3.13 25.71 15.66
C ASN A 275 3.90 24.69 14.80
N LYS A 276 5.22 24.64 14.95
CA LYS A 276 6.11 23.68 14.29
C LYS A 276 6.89 22.89 15.33
N ILE A 277 7.05 21.60 15.04
CA ILE A 277 7.82 20.63 15.80
C ILE A 277 9.05 20.31 14.94
N ASN A 278 10.19 20.85 15.34
CA ASN A 278 11.44 20.76 14.57
C ASN A 278 12.31 19.65 15.16
N PHE A 279 12.70 18.69 14.31
CA PHE A 279 13.65 17.64 14.62
C PHE A 279 14.96 17.91 13.87
N LYS A 280 16.04 18.11 14.62
CA LYS A 280 17.39 18.22 14.05
C LYS A 280 18.06 16.86 14.11
N ILE A 281 18.47 16.33 12.96
CA ILE A 281 19.03 15.00 12.84
C ILE A 281 20.55 15.11 12.82
N ASP A 282 21.18 14.96 13.99
CA ASP A 282 22.64 15.07 14.12
C ASP A 282 23.39 13.79 13.74
N SER A 283 22.68 12.65 13.67
CA SER A 283 23.25 11.36 13.28
C SER A 283 22.95 11.04 11.82
N LEU A 284 23.79 10.21 11.20
CA LEU A 284 23.62 9.79 9.80
C LEU A 284 22.29 9.05 9.62
N LEU A 285 21.36 9.64 8.87
CA LEU A 285 20.05 9.05 8.58
C LEU A 285 19.80 9.06 7.07
N VAL A 286 20.19 7.97 6.42
CA VAL A 286 20.20 7.87 4.95
C VAL A 286 18.83 7.43 4.40
N LEU A 287 18.30 8.24 3.49
CA LEU A 287 17.26 7.87 2.53
C LEU A 287 17.88 7.15 1.35
N ARG A 288 17.49 5.89 1.16
CA ARG A 288 17.88 5.09 0.00
C ARG A 288 16.89 5.28 -1.15
N THR A 289 17.34 5.03 -2.37
CA THR A 289 16.51 5.12 -3.58
C THR A 289 15.56 3.94 -3.76
N ASP A 290 15.89 2.80 -3.17
CA ASP A 290 15.19 1.51 -3.33
C ASP A 290 14.34 1.14 -2.11
N LYS A 291 14.39 1.93 -1.03
CA LYS A 291 13.73 1.58 0.23
C LYS A 291 13.13 2.80 0.91
N LYS A 292 11.90 2.62 1.40
CA LYS A 292 11.23 3.57 2.29
C LYS A 292 11.91 3.60 3.67
N LEU A 293 12.03 4.79 4.24
CA LEU A 293 12.43 5.01 5.62
C LEU A 293 11.20 5.33 6.45
N ASP A 294 10.82 4.40 7.32
CA ASP A 294 9.66 4.55 8.21
C ASP A 294 10.07 5.29 9.49
N LEU A 295 9.25 6.25 9.89
CA LEU A 295 9.45 7.11 11.05
C LEU A 295 8.15 7.28 11.84
N ASP A 296 8.28 7.24 13.16
CA ASP A 296 7.18 7.40 14.09
C ASP A 296 7.39 8.63 14.96
N LEU A 297 6.36 9.46 15.08
CA LEU A 297 6.33 10.61 15.97
C LEU A 297 5.56 10.23 17.23
N HIS A 298 6.19 10.39 18.38
CA HIS A 298 5.58 10.14 19.68
C HIS A 298 5.56 11.42 20.52
N SER A 299 4.47 11.59 21.27
CA SER A 299 4.40 12.51 22.39
C SER A 299 4.53 11.73 23.70
N MET A 300 5.21 12.28 24.70
CA MET A 300 5.20 11.73 26.06
C MET A 300 3.94 12.14 26.85
N GLY A 301 3.13 13.03 26.29
CA GLY A 301 1.86 13.47 26.86
C GLY A 301 1.39 14.77 26.19
N LEU A 302 0.16 14.76 25.69
CA LEU A 302 -0.51 15.96 25.17
C LEU A 302 -1.61 16.40 26.13
N PRO A 303 -1.89 17.72 26.24
CA PRO A 303 -3.05 18.22 26.96
C PRO A 303 -4.34 18.00 26.15
N GLU A 304 -5.48 17.98 26.84
CA GLU A 304 -6.79 17.84 26.20
C GLU A 304 -7.03 18.85 25.07
N GLY A 305 -7.61 18.38 23.98
CA GLY A 305 -7.98 19.22 22.84
C GLY A 305 -7.83 18.51 21.50
N GLU A 306 -8.23 19.20 20.44
CA GLU A 306 -8.14 18.72 19.06
C GLU A 306 -6.76 19.04 18.47
N TYR A 307 -6.18 18.09 17.74
CA TYR A 307 -4.89 18.26 17.08
C TYR A 307 -4.91 17.75 15.66
N ARG A 308 -4.29 18.52 14.77
CA ARG A 308 -3.98 18.08 13.40
C ARG A 308 -2.49 18.20 13.16
N PHE A 309 -1.88 17.17 12.61
CA PHE A 309 -0.46 17.13 12.28
C PHE A 309 -0.26 16.97 10.78
N PHE A 310 0.74 17.66 10.26
CA PHE A 310 1.17 17.54 8.88
C PHE A 310 2.70 17.61 8.80
N LEU A 311 3.29 16.82 7.92
CA LEU A 311 4.69 16.92 7.58
C LEU A 311 4.86 18.16 6.71
N ASP A 312 5.48 19.20 7.25
CA ASP A 312 5.65 20.50 6.61
C ASP A 312 6.90 20.48 5.72
N GLN A 313 8.04 20.09 6.30
CA GLN A 313 9.32 20.10 5.60
C GLN A 313 10.18 18.90 5.98
N VAL A 314 10.96 18.42 5.02
CA VAL A 314 12.09 17.51 5.23
C VAL A 314 13.23 18.09 4.43
N GLU A 315 14.39 18.23 5.06
CA GLU A 315 15.63 18.64 4.40
C GLU A 315 16.65 17.51 4.48
N ALA A 316 17.24 17.17 3.35
CA ALA A 316 18.32 16.21 3.26
C ALA A 316 19.41 16.72 2.30
N ILE A 317 20.62 16.18 2.42
CA ILE A 317 21.74 16.49 1.51
C ILE A 317 22.01 15.28 0.62
N GLY A 318 21.96 15.48 -0.70
CA GLY A 318 22.25 14.45 -1.69
C GLY A 318 23.69 13.93 -1.59
N HIS A 319 23.87 12.62 -1.75
CA HIS A 319 25.20 12.00 -1.69
C HIS A 319 26.03 12.32 -2.94
N SER A 320 25.40 12.34 -4.11
CA SER A 320 26.08 12.60 -5.39
C SER A 320 26.09 14.10 -5.67
N SER A 321 24.93 14.74 -5.63
CA SER A 321 24.77 16.17 -5.96
C SER A 321 25.38 17.11 -4.90
N ARG A 322 25.47 16.65 -3.64
CA ARG A 322 25.78 17.49 -2.45
C ARG A 322 24.81 18.65 -2.23
N GLN A 323 23.69 18.67 -2.93
CA GLN A 323 22.69 19.71 -2.83
C GLN A 323 21.63 19.40 -1.77
N SER A 324 21.02 20.46 -1.24
CA SER A 324 19.84 20.32 -0.38
C SER A 324 18.63 19.88 -1.20
N THR A 325 18.05 18.75 -0.81
CA THR A 325 16.79 18.22 -1.32
C THR A 325 15.71 18.42 -0.28
N TYR A 326 14.54 18.86 -0.74
CA TYR A 326 13.39 19.15 0.11
C TYR A 326 12.24 18.21 -0.18
N LEU A 327 11.35 18.07 0.81
CA LEU A 327 10.05 17.45 0.64
C LEU A 327 9.29 18.13 -0.52
N LYS A 328 8.78 17.31 -1.45
CA LYS A 328 8.07 17.81 -2.65
C LYS A 328 6.81 18.59 -2.27
N GLU A 329 5.99 17.99 -1.41
CA GLU A 329 4.66 18.46 -1.03
C GLU A 329 4.41 18.09 0.43
N SER A 330 3.73 18.96 1.17
CA SER A 330 3.33 18.68 2.55
C SER A 330 2.35 17.50 2.61
N LEU A 331 2.47 16.69 3.65
CA LEU A 331 1.67 15.48 3.85
C LEU A 331 0.84 15.58 5.12
N LYS A 332 -0.48 15.46 5.03
CA LYS A 332 -1.35 15.31 6.21
C LYS A 332 -1.03 13.98 6.92
N LEU A 333 -0.77 14.04 8.23
CA LEU A 333 -0.36 12.90 9.02
C LEU A 333 -1.51 12.34 9.87
N ALA A 334 -2.04 13.13 10.79
CA ALA A 334 -3.08 12.66 11.71
C ALA A 334 -3.99 13.81 12.14
N ASN A 335 -5.21 13.46 12.49
CA ASN A 335 -6.15 14.32 13.19
C ASN A 335 -6.67 13.51 14.38
N PHE A 336 -6.65 14.03 15.60
CA PHE A 336 -7.17 13.29 16.75
C PHE A 336 -7.53 14.24 17.89
N ASP A 337 -8.37 13.75 18.79
CA ASP A 337 -8.74 14.48 19.99
C ASP A 337 -8.06 13.83 21.20
N VAL A 338 -7.41 14.66 22.01
CA VAL A 338 -6.86 14.25 23.30
C VAL A 338 -7.95 14.46 24.33
N VAL A 339 -8.30 13.38 25.01
CA VAL A 339 -9.32 13.36 26.05
C VAL A 339 -8.73 12.76 27.31
N SER A 340 -9.10 13.26 28.49
CA SER A 340 -8.70 12.65 29.76
C SER A 340 -9.25 11.22 29.88
N GLU A 341 -10.48 11.00 29.41
CA GLU A 341 -11.26 9.82 29.74
C GLU A 341 -12.06 9.30 28.54
N TYR A 342 -12.12 7.98 28.34
CA TYR A 342 -12.96 7.35 27.32
C TYR A 342 -13.19 5.84 27.57
N PRO A 343 -14.27 5.25 27.00
CA PRO A 343 -14.45 3.80 26.93
C PRO A 343 -13.56 3.12 25.88
N GLN A 344 -12.87 2.06 26.26
CA GLN A 344 -12.18 1.15 25.33
C GLN A 344 -12.98 -0.14 25.15
N PHE A 345 -13.17 -0.56 23.90
CA PHE A 345 -13.85 -1.81 23.55
C PHE A 345 -12.87 -2.87 23.08
N LYS A 346 -13.16 -4.13 23.41
CA LYS A 346 -12.46 -5.30 22.90
C LYS A 346 -13.45 -6.41 22.60
N VAL A 347 -13.38 -6.99 21.40
CA VAL A 347 -14.20 -8.14 21.01
C VAL A 347 -13.78 -9.38 21.83
N GLY A 348 -14.78 -10.14 22.29
CA GLY A 348 -14.59 -11.42 22.96
C GLY A 348 -14.67 -12.62 21.99
N ASP A 349 -14.31 -13.80 22.48
CA ASP A 349 -14.35 -15.04 21.69
C ASP A 349 -15.75 -15.68 21.72
N LEU A 350 -16.29 -15.98 20.54
CA LEU A 350 -17.62 -16.56 20.37
C LEU A 350 -17.54 -17.97 19.75
N ASP A 351 -18.41 -18.86 20.23
CA ASP A 351 -18.74 -20.08 19.50
C ASP A 351 -19.54 -19.68 18.26
N LYS A 352 -19.16 -20.22 17.09
CA LYS A 352 -19.75 -19.89 15.81
C LYS A 352 -20.96 -20.75 15.46
N ASN A 353 -21.29 -21.72 16.30
CA ASN A 353 -22.37 -22.65 16.05
C ASN A 353 -23.74 -22.05 16.44
N LEU A 354 -24.69 -22.10 15.51
CA LEU A 354 -26.06 -21.61 15.72
C LEU A 354 -27.02 -22.75 16.02
N THR A 355 -27.71 -22.68 17.16
CA THR A 355 -28.62 -23.74 17.64
C THR A 355 -30.01 -23.20 17.99
N LEU A 356 -31.00 -24.07 18.14
CA LEU A 356 -32.32 -23.65 18.64
C LEU A 356 -32.20 -23.27 20.13
N GLY A 357 -32.95 -22.26 20.56
CA GLY A 357 -32.89 -21.74 21.93
C GLY A 357 -31.89 -20.58 22.09
N TRP A 358 -31.31 -20.45 23.28
CA TRP A 358 -30.44 -19.31 23.61
C TRP A 358 -29.05 -19.45 22.99
N ASN A 359 -28.65 -18.46 22.19
CA ASN A 359 -27.33 -18.37 21.58
C ASN A 359 -26.68 -17.06 21.99
N LYS A 360 -25.42 -17.12 22.42
CA LYS A 360 -24.57 -15.95 22.60
C LYS A 360 -24.07 -15.51 21.23
N ILE A 361 -24.55 -14.38 20.72
CA ILE A 361 -24.27 -13.92 19.35
C ILE A 361 -23.19 -12.84 19.29
N TYR A 362 -22.99 -12.09 20.38
CA TYR A 362 -21.95 -11.07 20.48
C TYR A 362 -21.35 -11.07 21.88
N GLU A 363 -20.04 -10.81 22.01
CA GLU A 363 -19.35 -10.68 23.28
C GLU A 363 -18.29 -9.60 23.16
N MET A 364 -18.20 -8.74 24.17
CA MET A 364 -17.20 -7.71 24.28
C MET A 364 -16.80 -7.45 25.75
N GLU A 365 -15.59 -6.93 25.93
CA GLU A 365 -15.11 -6.37 27.18
C GLU A 365 -14.99 -4.85 27.00
N ILE A 366 -15.60 -4.08 27.90
CA ILE A 366 -15.52 -2.62 27.92
C ILE A 366 -14.68 -2.20 29.12
N LYS A 367 -13.74 -1.27 28.93
CA LYS A 367 -12.89 -0.70 29.99
C LYS A 367 -13.01 0.80 30.04
N SER A 368 -12.97 1.34 31.25
CA SER A 368 -12.74 2.76 31.45
C SER A 368 -11.25 3.09 31.33
N ILE A 369 -10.92 4.11 30.56
CA ILE A 369 -9.57 4.68 30.44
C ILE A 369 -9.59 6.09 31.04
N GLY A 370 -8.54 6.44 31.78
CA GLY A 370 -8.39 7.77 32.38
C GLY A 370 -9.07 7.96 33.74
N THR A 371 -10.17 7.25 33.97
CA THR A 371 -10.95 7.32 35.22
C THR A 371 -11.20 5.94 35.82
N ASP A 372 -11.63 5.91 37.08
CA ASP A 372 -11.98 4.66 37.76
C ASP A 372 -13.27 4.04 37.20
N GLN A 373 -14.21 4.88 36.75
CA GLN A 373 -15.52 4.47 36.25
C GLN A 373 -16.04 5.45 35.20
N ILE A 374 -16.63 4.90 34.13
CA ILE A 374 -17.53 5.60 33.21
C ILE A 374 -18.89 4.89 33.24
N ASP A 375 -19.94 5.62 32.90
CA ASP A 375 -21.30 5.08 32.95
C ASP A 375 -21.86 4.95 31.53
N PHE A 376 -22.38 3.77 31.17
CA PHE A 376 -23.00 3.53 29.86
C PHE A 376 -24.51 3.69 29.95
N ASN A 377 -25.04 4.60 29.13
CA ASN A 377 -26.47 4.92 29.05
C ASN A 377 -27.16 4.16 27.92
N LYS A 378 -26.43 3.87 26.82
CA LYS A 378 -26.99 3.15 25.67
C LYS A 378 -25.91 2.36 24.92
N ILE A 379 -26.25 1.15 24.48
CA ILE A 379 -25.49 0.35 23.51
C ILE A 379 -26.48 -0.30 22.56
N THR A 380 -26.16 -0.30 21.27
CA THR A 380 -27.06 -0.80 20.21
C THR A 380 -26.34 -1.71 19.23
N TRP A 381 -27.00 -2.80 18.86
CA TRP A 381 -26.51 -3.77 17.88
C TRP A 381 -27.47 -3.90 16.70
N ALA A 382 -26.90 -4.12 15.52
CA ALA A 382 -27.62 -4.56 14.34
C ALA A 382 -27.46 -6.08 14.19
N LEU A 383 -28.58 -6.73 13.85
CA LEU A 383 -28.70 -8.15 13.61
C LEU A 383 -29.24 -8.36 12.20
N ASP A 384 -28.39 -8.89 11.31
CA ASP A 384 -28.76 -9.32 9.98
C ASP A 384 -29.05 -10.83 10.03
N LEU A 385 -30.31 -11.18 9.74
CA LEU A 385 -30.84 -12.53 9.89
C LEU A 385 -31.06 -13.18 8.52
N ASP A 386 -30.51 -14.38 8.30
CA ASP A 386 -30.81 -15.19 7.11
C ASP A 386 -31.40 -16.54 7.54
N LYS A 387 -32.69 -16.75 7.24
CA LYS A 387 -33.46 -17.97 7.59
C LYS A 387 -33.41 -18.34 9.07
N VAL A 388 -33.39 -17.32 9.91
CA VAL A 388 -33.46 -17.39 11.37
C VAL A 388 -34.64 -16.57 11.81
N GLU A 389 -35.41 -17.10 12.76
CA GLU A 389 -36.41 -16.31 13.50
C GLU A 389 -35.97 -16.18 14.96
N LEU A 390 -36.04 -14.96 15.48
CA LEU A 390 -35.73 -14.63 16.88
C LEU A 390 -37.03 -14.45 17.66
N GLU A 391 -37.06 -14.98 18.88
CA GLU A 391 -38.16 -14.83 19.82
C GLU A 391 -37.89 -13.72 20.85
N ASP A 392 -36.64 -13.62 21.31
CA ASP A 392 -36.26 -12.76 22.43
C ASP A 392 -34.76 -12.41 22.41
N ALA A 393 -34.36 -11.37 23.15
CA ALA A 393 -32.97 -10.98 23.34
C ALA A 393 -32.68 -10.56 24.79
N GLU A 394 -31.52 -10.99 25.27
CA GLU A 394 -31.02 -10.67 26.60
C GLU A 394 -29.58 -10.19 26.51
N MET A 395 -29.20 -9.26 27.38
CA MET A 395 -27.82 -8.85 27.56
C MET A 395 -27.34 -9.36 28.91
N VAL A 396 -26.17 -10.01 28.91
CA VAL A 396 -25.50 -10.47 30.13
C VAL A 396 -24.33 -9.56 30.42
N VAL A 397 -24.34 -8.91 31.58
CA VAL A 397 -23.23 -8.09 32.08
C VAL A 397 -22.71 -8.65 33.39
N ASP A 398 -21.45 -9.09 33.41
CA ASP A 398 -20.78 -9.69 34.60
C ASP A 398 -21.70 -10.67 35.38
N HIS A 399 -22.36 -11.58 34.64
CA HIS A 399 -23.29 -12.60 35.13
C HIS A 399 -24.67 -12.11 35.59
N LYS A 400 -25.05 -10.86 35.29
CA LYS A 400 -26.41 -10.33 35.49
C LYS A 400 -27.11 -10.19 34.15
N ILE A 401 -28.38 -10.58 34.10
CA ILE A 401 -29.21 -10.55 32.89
C ILE A 401 -30.03 -9.27 32.86
N TYR A 402 -30.08 -8.63 31.70
CA TYR A 402 -30.88 -7.45 31.43
C TYR A 402 -31.69 -7.66 30.13
N PRO A 403 -32.99 -7.30 30.10
CA PRO A 403 -33.83 -7.48 28.92
C PRO A 403 -33.44 -6.50 27.80
N VAL A 404 -33.38 -6.94 26.55
CA VAL A 404 -33.01 -6.11 25.40
C VAL A 404 -34.21 -5.95 24.48
N ASP A 405 -34.51 -4.72 24.06
CA ASP A 405 -35.60 -4.48 23.12
C ASP A 405 -35.16 -4.90 21.70
N LEU A 406 -35.93 -5.81 21.10
CA LEU A 406 -35.81 -6.15 19.68
C LEU A 406 -36.73 -5.27 18.84
N ILE A 407 -36.15 -4.39 18.05
CA ILE A 407 -36.86 -3.43 17.20
C ILE A 407 -36.62 -3.79 15.74
N LEU A 408 -37.69 -3.88 14.94
CA LEU A 408 -37.56 -4.00 13.49
C LEU A 408 -37.29 -2.62 12.90
N ASN A 409 -36.12 -2.42 12.27
CA ASN A 409 -35.76 -1.18 11.61
C ASN A 409 -35.37 -1.46 10.15
N LYS A 410 -36.18 -0.96 9.21
CA LYS A 410 -36.08 -1.28 7.77
C LYS A 410 -36.15 -2.81 7.57
N ASP A 411 -35.03 -3.41 7.12
CA ASP A 411 -34.89 -4.83 6.84
C ASP A 411 -33.98 -5.57 7.84
N ARG A 412 -33.62 -4.92 8.96
CA ARG A 412 -32.74 -5.50 10.00
C ARG A 412 -33.38 -5.46 11.37
N VAL A 413 -32.98 -6.39 12.23
CA VAL A 413 -33.39 -6.38 13.64
C VAL A 413 -32.34 -5.61 14.43
N VAL A 414 -32.79 -4.67 15.25
CA VAL A 414 -31.95 -3.88 16.15
C VAL A 414 -32.18 -4.35 17.57
N ALA A 415 -31.11 -4.70 18.27
CA ALA A 415 -31.10 -4.95 19.69
C ALA A 415 -30.64 -3.68 20.40
N LYS A 416 -31.55 -2.99 21.10
CA LYS A 416 -31.26 -1.75 21.81
C LYS A 416 -31.35 -1.96 23.31
N PHE A 417 -30.38 -1.44 24.03
CA PHE A 417 -30.45 -1.32 25.48
C PHE A 417 -30.36 0.16 25.90
N ASP A 418 -31.36 0.62 26.65
CA ASP A 418 -31.43 1.97 27.23
C ASP A 418 -31.45 1.84 28.76
N TRP A 419 -30.35 2.22 29.40
CA TRP A 419 -30.18 2.09 30.84
C TRP A 419 -30.89 3.23 31.57
N GLN A 420 -32.06 2.96 32.14
CA GLN A 420 -32.68 3.87 33.13
C GLN A 420 -31.76 4.12 34.35
N LYS A 421 -30.89 3.15 34.64
CA LYS A 421 -29.76 3.29 35.57
C LYS A 421 -28.49 2.92 34.80
N PRO A 422 -27.59 3.87 34.52
CA PRO A 422 -26.42 3.63 33.69
C PRO A 422 -25.59 2.44 34.15
N LEU A 423 -25.00 1.71 33.20
CA LEU A 423 -24.09 0.61 33.50
C LEU A 423 -22.71 1.14 33.89
N PRO A 424 -22.25 0.92 35.13
CA PRO A 424 -20.89 1.31 35.51
C PRO A 424 -19.87 0.39 34.86
N VAL A 425 -18.97 0.98 34.08
CA VAL A 425 -17.82 0.32 33.47
C VAL A 425 -16.56 0.80 34.16
N THR A 426 -15.79 -0.15 34.69
CA THR A 426 -14.59 0.17 35.49
C THR A 426 -13.30 -0.04 34.71
N LYS A 427 -12.19 0.46 35.24
CA LYS A 427 -10.84 0.19 34.70
C LYS A 427 -10.45 -1.31 34.69
N LEU A 428 -11.11 -2.14 35.51
CA LEU A 428 -10.84 -3.59 35.56
C LEU A 428 -11.44 -4.34 34.37
N GLY A 429 -12.40 -3.72 33.68
CA GLY A 429 -13.15 -4.34 32.59
C GLY A 429 -14.52 -4.83 33.04
N THR A 430 -15.47 -4.74 32.11
CA THR A 430 -16.86 -5.15 32.27
C THR A 430 -17.23 -5.99 31.05
N LYS A 431 -17.61 -7.25 31.28
CA LYS A 431 -17.95 -8.17 30.19
C LYS A 431 -19.41 -8.03 29.83
N VAL A 432 -19.67 -7.79 28.55
CA VAL A 432 -21.02 -7.62 27.98
C VAL A 432 -21.21 -8.65 26.88
N ALA A 433 -22.25 -9.46 26.98
CA ALA A 433 -22.63 -10.44 25.97
C ALA A 433 -24.09 -10.22 25.53
N LEU A 434 -24.34 -10.27 24.22
CA LEU A 434 -25.68 -10.28 23.65
C LEU A 434 -26.10 -11.72 23.36
N LEU A 435 -27.24 -12.11 23.91
CA LEU A 435 -27.87 -13.40 23.74
C LEU A 435 -29.19 -13.21 22.99
N VAL A 436 -29.50 -14.12 22.08
CA VAL A 436 -30.80 -14.17 21.41
C VAL A 436 -31.39 -15.57 21.50
N LYS A 437 -32.71 -15.64 21.65
CA LYS A 437 -33.45 -16.89 21.65
C LYS A 437 -33.96 -17.16 20.26
N VAL A 438 -33.46 -18.22 19.64
CA VAL A 438 -33.81 -18.63 18.28
C VAL A 438 -34.98 -19.61 18.33
N SER A 439 -36.08 -19.26 17.68
CA SER A 439 -37.30 -20.06 17.59
C SER A 439 -37.30 -21.00 16.38
N SER A 440 -36.66 -20.61 15.27
CA SER A 440 -36.62 -21.37 14.02
C SER A 440 -35.27 -21.26 13.32
N LEU A 441 -34.82 -22.38 12.72
CA LEU A 441 -33.54 -22.51 11.99
C LEU A 441 -33.65 -23.41 10.76
N GLU A 442 -33.57 -22.81 9.56
CA GLU A 442 -33.46 -23.56 8.31
C GLU A 442 -32.00 -23.99 8.00
N PRO A 443 -31.75 -24.83 6.99
CA PRO A 443 -30.39 -25.15 6.53
C PRO A 443 -29.63 -23.91 6.02
N ASN A 444 -28.36 -23.79 6.41
CA ASN A 444 -27.49 -22.63 6.15
C ASN A 444 -27.99 -21.32 6.78
N ALA A 445 -28.76 -21.41 7.86
CA ALA A 445 -29.21 -20.23 8.59
C ALA A 445 -28.01 -19.52 9.25
N THR A 446 -28.01 -18.19 9.23
CA THR A 446 -26.94 -17.37 9.81
C THR A 446 -27.47 -16.15 10.54
N ILE A 447 -26.76 -15.75 11.59
CA ILE A 447 -26.90 -14.45 12.25
C ILE A 447 -25.58 -13.71 12.12
N LEU A 448 -25.60 -12.54 11.47
CA LEU A 448 -24.51 -11.57 11.50
C LEU A 448 -24.89 -10.48 12.50
N SER A 449 -23.99 -10.21 13.46
CA SER A 449 -24.22 -9.20 14.50
C SER A 449 -23.03 -8.25 14.63
N TYR A 450 -23.32 -6.96 14.77
CA TYR A 450 -22.30 -5.92 14.94
C TYR A 450 -22.85 -4.75 15.75
N LEU A 451 -21.95 -4.04 16.43
CA LEU A 451 -22.28 -2.78 17.10
C LEU A 451 -22.56 -1.69 16.06
N ILE A 452 -23.63 -0.94 16.26
CA ILE A 452 -23.94 0.21 15.42
C ILE A 452 -23.18 1.43 15.97
N ASN A 453 -22.38 2.09 15.14
CA ASN A 453 -21.74 3.35 15.49
C ASN A 453 -22.73 4.54 15.30
N ASP A 454 -22.38 5.74 15.75
CA ASP A 454 -23.29 6.90 15.64
C ASP A 454 -23.46 7.47 14.23
N GLU A 455 -22.83 6.88 13.20
CA GLU A 455 -22.97 7.30 11.81
C GLU A 455 -24.21 6.69 11.13
N GLU A 456 -24.84 5.68 11.74
CA GLU A 456 -26.07 5.02 11.26
C GLU A 456 -27.30 5.32 12.16
N PRO A 457 -28.01 6.45 11.98
CA PRO A 457 -29.14 6.79 12.85
C PRO A 457 -30.31 5.81 12.71
N ILE A 458 -30.94 5.48 13.84
CA ILE A 458 -32.16 4.66 13.91
C ILE A 458 -33.39 5.57 13.77
N GLU A 459 -34.33 5.20 12.89
CA GLU A 459 -35.57 5.95 12.70
C GLU A 459 -36.44 5.90 13.98
N ASN A 460 -36.96 7.06 14.42
CA ASN A 460 -37.82 7.24 15.59
C ASN A 460 -37.19 6.91 16.96
N ASP A 461 -35.86 7.03 17.10
CA ASP A 461 -35.19 6.97 18.40
C ASP A 461 -35.04 8.38 19.01
N ASP A 462 -35.47 8.55 20.26
CA ASP A 462 -35.41 9.81 21.01
C ASP A 462 -33.97 10.26 21.30
N MET A 463 -33.01 9.32 21.31
CA MET A 463 -31.57 9.63 21.41
C MET A 463 -30.88 9.34 20.08
N THR A 464 -30.33 10.39 19.45
CA THR A 464 -29.77 10.37 18.09
C THR A 464 -28.49 9.54 17.92
N SER A 465 -27.89 9.05 19.00
CA SER A 465 -26.64 8.26 19.01
C SER A 465 -26.91 6.81 19.42
N ASN A 466 -26.14 5.86 18.90
CA ASN A 466 -26.30 4.41 19.10
C ASN A 466 -25.49 3.88 20.28
N ILE A 467 -24.44 4.58 20.68
CA ILE A 467 -23.67 4.32 21.89
C ILE A 467 -23.56 5.62 22.67
N ILE A 468 -24.03 5.60 23.92
CA ILE A 468 -24.05 6.78 24.80
C ILE A 468 -23.42 6.41 26.13
N TRP A 469 -22.48 7.22 26.58
CA TRP A 469 -21.76 7.05 27.83
C TRP A 469 -21.62 8.40 28.55
N SER A 470 -21.28 8.39 29.83
CA SER A 470 -21.20 9.59 30.66
C SER A 470 -20.11 9.51 31.70
N ILE A 471 -19.66 10.69 32.13
CA ILE A 471 -18.83 10.91 33.31
C ILE A 471 -19.56 11.97 34.15
N GLY A 472 -20.01 11.58 35.34
CA GLY A 472 -20.87 12.46 36.14
C GLY A 472 -22.14 12.83 35.37
N ASP A 473 -22.38 14.13 35.18
CA ASP A 473 -23.56 14.65 34.47
C ASP A 473 -23.30 14.89 32.97
N ASP A 474 -22.06 14.73 32.49
CA ASP A 474 -21.69 14.99 31.09
C ASP A 474 -21.94 13.75 30.23
N LEU A 475 -22.73 13.91 29.17
CA LEU A 475 -23.09 12.86 28.22
C LEU A 475 -22.26 12.96 26.94
N TYR A 476 -21.76 11.81 26.50
CA TYR A 476 -20.93 11.63 25.32
C TYR A 476 -21.51 10.53 24.42
N ASN A 477 -21.09 10.54 23.17
CA ASN A 477 -21.44 9.51 22.20
C ASN A 477 -20.18 8.74 21.75
N SER A 478 -20.36 7.74 20.90
CA SER A 478 -19.26 6.96 20.33
C SER A 478 -18.48 7.61 19.20
N TYR A 479 -18.81 8.86 18.85
CA TYR A 479 -18.07 9.59 17.84
C TYR A 479 -16.59 9.63 18.23
N LEU A 480 -15.75 9.01 17.40
CA LEU A 480 -14.28 8.94 17.48
C LEU A 480 -13.67 7.92 18.45
N ILE A 481 -14.47 7.13 19.17
CA ILE A 481 -13.92 6.14 20.10
C ILE A 481 -12.94 5.21 19.35
N PRO A 482 -11.69 5.04 19.85
CA PRO A 482 -10.69 4.21 19.20
C PRO A 482 -11.18 2.77 19.03
N HIS A 483 -10.83 2.17 17.89
CA HIS A 483 -11.13 0.77 17.56
C HIS A 483 -12.61 0.45 17.29
N LEU A 484 -13.48 1.46 17.12
CA LEU A 484 -14.80 1.26 16.50
C LEU A 484 -14.76 1.54 14.98
N PRO A 485 -15.54 0.81 14.15
CA PRO A 485 -16.41 -0.30 14.53
C PRO A 485 -15.60 -1.54 14.93
N LEU A 486 -16.14 -2.31 15.87
CA LEU A 486 -15.59 -3.62 16.23
C LEU A 486 -15.86 -4.64 15.11
N ASP A 487 -15.06 -5.72 15.08
CA ASP A 487 -15.30 -6.83 14.17
C ASP A 487 -16.71 -7.41 14.38
N PRO A 488 -17.42 -7.75 13.29
CA PRO A 488 -18.71 -8.41 13.38
C PRO A 488 -18.58 -9.87 13.84
N SER A 489 -19.63 -10.40 14.43
CA SER A 489 -19.77 -11.81 14.78
C SER A 489 -20.72 -12.51 13.81
N VAL A 490 -20.35 -13.71 13.36
CA VAL A 490 -21.18 -14.57 12.49
C VAL A 490 -21.35 -15.92 13.13
N LEU A 491 -22.60 -16.29 13.39
CA LEU A 491 -22.99 -17.64 13.79
C LEU A 491 -23.74 -18.30 12.64
N GLY A 492 -23.47 -19.59 12.41
CA GLY A 492 -24.09 -20.38 11.35
C GLY A 492 -24.41 -21.80 11.81
N LYS A 493 -25.41 -22.41 11.16
CA LYS A 493 -25.85 -23.79 11.39
C LYS A 493 -25.22 -24.78 10.42
#